data_AF-A0A3D2K7S6-F1
#
_entry.id   AF-A0A3D2K7S6-F1
#
_cell.length_a   1.000
_cell.length_b   1.000
_cell.length_c   1.000
_cell.angle_alpha   90.00
_cell.angle_beta   90.00
_cell.angle_gamma   90.00
#
_symmetry.space_group_name_H-M   'P 1'
#
loop_
_entity.id
_entity.type
_entity.pdbx_description
1 polymer ?
#
loop_
_entity_poly.entity_id
_entity_poly.type
_entity_poly.pdbx_seq_one_letter_code
_entity_poly.pdbx_strand_id
1 'polypeptide(L)'
;DATYNEDVYLTVLDEMNIARVEYYFAEMLSILEMPSRDQWIVDLVPSGWPSDPKHVEKGRFRLPENMWFVGTANNDDSTFAISDKVYDRGMPININSKAKPFDAPLTDIMPLSYKHLEELFKKAQEEHKVSDENLKKFEEMDDYVIEHFRLAFGNRIVKQLREFVPVYVACGGTEIDGLDYVLCNKILRKFESLNLAYIRDEVDDYIQYLSDHFGEENMTECKEYLERLKKLF
;
A
#
# COMPACT_ATOMS: atom_id res chain seq x y z
N ASP A 1 -20.52 -10.67 -11.91
CA ASP A 1 -19.72 -11.90 -11.81
C ASP A 1 -19.09 -12.09 -10.45
N ALA A 2 -18.30 -11.14 -9.94
CA ALA A 2 -17.68 -11.24 -8.61
C ALA A 2 -18.63 -11.54 -7.44
N THR A 3 -19.91 -11.14 -7.51
CA THR A 3 -20.91 -11.45 -6.49
C THR A 3 -21.56 -12.83 -6.61
N TYR A 4 -21.22 -13.63 -7.64
CA TYR A 4 -21.85 -14.92 -7.93
C TYR A 4 -20.93 -16.12 -7.73
N ASN A 5 -19.63 -15.92 -7.51
CA ASN A 5 -18.67 -16.98 -7.25
C ASN A 5 -17.58 -16.53 -6.28
N GLU A 6 -16.64 -17.44 -5.98
CA GLU A 6 -15.57 -17.21 -5.02
C GLU A 6 -14.20 -16.99 -5.69
N ASP A 7 -14.16 -16.73 -7.00
CA ASP A 7 -12.92 -16.49 -7.72
C ASP A 7 -12.32 -15.13 -7.31
N VAL A 8 -11.00 -14.97 -7.42
CA VAL A 8 -10.34 -13.67 -7.24
C VAL A 8 -10.48 -12.84 -8.51
N TYR A 9 -11.00 -11.62 -8.39
CA TYR A 9 -11.14 -10.66 -9.48
C TYR A 9 -10.12 -9.56 -9.34
N LEU A 10 -9.32 -9.35 -10.39
CA LEU A 10 -8.38 -8.24 -10.50
C LEU A 10 -8.94 -7.21 -11.48
N THR A 11 -9.21 -6.01 -10.99
CA THR A 11 -9.60 -4.85 -11.80
C THR A 11 -8.37 -3.96 -11.99
N VAL A 12 -7.88 -3.88 -13.23
CA VAL A 12 -6.74 -3.03 -13.58
C VAL A 12 -7.23 -1.69 -14.11
N LEU A 13 -6.84 -0.61 -13.44
CA LEU A 13 -7.07 0.77 -13.85
C LEU A 13 -5.79 1.29 -14.51
N ASP A 14 -5.73 1.21 -15.83
CA ASP A 14 -4.53 1.64 -16.56
C ASP A 14 -4.44 3.17 -16.62
N GLU A 15 -3.23 3.69 -16.43
CA GLU A 15 -2.88 5.11 -16.42
C GLU A 15 -3.85 5.95 -15.57
N MET A 16 -4.08 5.47 -14.35
CA MET A 16 -5.12 5.98 -13.45
C MET A 16 -4.93 7.48 -13.14
N ASN A 17 -3.72 8.00 -13.26
CA ASN A 17 -3.37 9.37 -12.95
C ASN A 17 -3.37 10.32 -14.16
N ILE A 18 -3.90 9.91 -15.31
CA ILE A 18 -4.27 10.85 -16.40
C ILE A 18 -5.28 11.89 -15.89
N ALA A 19 -6.12 11.51 -14.94
CA ALA A 19 -6.99 12.42 -14.20
C ALA A 19 -6.63 12.38 -12.71
N ARG A 20 -7.06 13.41 -11.96
CA ARG A 20 -6.92 13.41 -10.50
C ARG A 20 -7.69 12.24 -9.90
N VAL A 21 -6.97 11.21 -9.46
CA VAL A 21 -7.51 9.96 -8.90
C VAL A 21 -8.52 10.24 -7.79
N GLU A 22 -8.21 11.17 -6.90
CA GLU A 22 -9.08 11.53 -5.78
C GLU A 22 -10.45 12.08 -6.19
N TYR A 23 -10.65 12.50 -7.44
CA TYR A 23 -11.91 13.09 -7.90
C TYR A 23 -12.86 12.03 -8.44
N TYR A 24 -12.38 11.16 -9.34
CA TYR A 24 -13.24 10.12 -9.91
C TYR A 24 -13.32 8.87 -9.01
N PHE A 25 -12.31 8.65 -8.16
CA PHE A 25 -12.24 7.48 -7.26
C PHE A 25 -12.63 7.83 -5.82
N ALA A 26 -13.18 9.03 -5.58
CA ALA A 26 -13.48 9.56 -4.24
C ALA A 26 -14.35 8.62 -3.40
N GLU A 27 -15.42 8.09 -4.00
CA GLU A 27 -16.36 7.19 -3.31
C GLU A 27 -15.69 5.89 -2.89
N MET A 28 -14.88 5.29 -3.79
CA MET A 28 -14.10 4.10 -3.50
C MET A 28 -13.08 4.35 -2.39
N LEU A 29 -12.36 5.48 -2.43
CA LEU A 29 -11.41 5.85 -1.37
C LEU A 29 -12.09 6.03 -0.01
N SER A 30 -13.31 6.57 0.00
CA SER A 30 -14.13 6.72 1.21
C SER A 30 -14.60 5.37 1.73
N ILE A 31 -15.06 4.47 0.87
CA ILE A 31 -15.48 3.12 1.25
C ILE A 31 -14.32 2.31 1.83
N LEU A 32 -13.12 2.46 1.26
CA LEU A 32 -11.89 1.85 1.79
C LEU A 32 -11.46 2.43 3.16
N GLU A 33 -12.16 3.42 3.74
CA GLU A 33 -12.04 3.80 5.16
C GLU A 33 -12.77 2.88 6.11
N MET A 34 -13.82 2.22 5.63
CA MET A 34 -14.72 1.52 6.51
C MET A 34 -14.03 0.31 7.12
N PRO A 35 -14.12 0.12 8.45
CA PRO A 35 -13.43 -0.95 9.16
C PRO A 35 -13.97 -2.33 8.80
N SER A 36 -15.21 -2.41 8.32
CA SER A 36 -15.87 -3.65 7.91
C SER A 36 -16.28 -3.59 6.44
N ARG A 37 -16.09 -4.71 5.74
CA ARG A 37 -16.51 -4.88 4.35
C ARG A 37 -18.03 -4.93 4.18
N ASP A 38 -18.78 -5.20 5.25
CA ASP A 38 -20.24 -5.08 5.23
C ASP A 38 -20.70 -3.64 5.00
N GLN A 39 -19.84 -2.66 5.28
CA GLN A 39 -20.10 -1.25 5.07
C GLN A 39 -19.57 -0.75 3.72
N TRP A 40 -19.01 -1.64 2.88
CA TRP A 40 -18.52 -1.27 1.56
C TRP A 40 -19.67 -1.19 0.57
N ILE A 41 -20.52 -0.18 0.72
CA ILE A 41 -21.72 0.05 -0.10
C ILE A 41 -21.44 1.20 -1.06
N VAL A 42 -21.62 0.94 -2.35
CA VAL A 42 -21.48 1.91 -3.44
C VAL A 42 -22.88 2.31 -3.93
N ASP A 43 -23.11 3.62 -4.09
CA ASP A 43 -24.32 4.19 -4.65
C ASP A 43 -24.19 4.27 -6.19
N LEU A 44 -24.89 3.39 -6.94
CA LEU A 44 -24.92 3.46 -8.41
C LEU A 44 -25.88 4.54 -8.89
N VAL A 45 -27.08 4.57 -8.31
CA VAL A 45 -28.14 5.53 -8.66
C VAL A 45 -28.88 5.99 -7.40
N PRO A 46 -29.43 7.22 -7.38
CA PRO A 46 -30.09 7.77 -6.19
C PRO A 46 -31.35 7.02 -5.73
N SER A 47 -31.93 6.19 -6.60
CA SER A 47 -33.15 5.45 -6.31
C SER A 47 -33.16 4.16 -7.12
N GLY A 48 -33.41 3.04 -6.44
CA GLY A 48 -33.49 1.76 -7.13
C GLY A 48 -34.77 1.58 -7.92
N TRP A 49 -34.69 0.69 -8.91
CA TRP A 49 -35.78 0.38 -9.82
C TRP A 49 -36.28 -1.05 -9.58
N PRO A 50 -37.54 -1.37 -9.93
CA PRO A 50 -38.04 -2.74 -9.87
C PRO A 50 -37.24 -3.72 -10.75
N SER A 51 -36.51 -3.20 -11.73
CA SER A 51 -35.63 -3.94 -12.64
C SER A 51 -34.16 -3.97 -12.20
N ASP A 52 -33.85 -3.56 -10.97
CA ASP A 52 -32.49 -3.64 -10.44
C ASP A 52 -31.98 -5.09 -10.52
N PRO A 53 -30.69 -5.30 -10.89
CA PRO A 53 -30.08 -6.62 -10.85
C PRO A 53 -30.19 -7.24 -9.44
N LYS A 54 -30.19 -8.59 -9.36
CA LYS A 54 -30.42 -9.33 -8.10
C LYS A 54 -29.55 -8.89 -6.91
N HIS A 55 -28.31 -8.50 -7.16
CA HIS A 55 -27.35 -8.08 -6.12
C HIS A 55 -27.20 -6.55 -6.01
N VAL A 56 -28.12 -5.81 -6.63
CA VAL A 56 -28.27 -4.36 -6.49
C VAL A 56 -29.56 -4.13 -5.70
N GLU A 57 -29.43 -3.51 -4.54
CA GLU A 57 -30.56 -3.20 -3.66
C GLU A 57 -30.77 -1.70 -3.60
N LYS A 58 -31.92 -1.24 -4.11
CA LYS A 58 -32.30 0.18 -4.10
C LYS A 58 -31.28 1.09 -4.81
N GLY A 59 -30.71 0.63 -5.92
CA GLY A 59 -29.69 1.38 -6.66
C GLY A 59 -28.30 1.34 -6.03
N ARG A 60 -28.05 0.44 -5.07
CA ARG A 60 -26.78 0.28 -4.36
C ARG A 60 -26.27 -1.13 -4.48
N PHE A 61 -24.96 -1.33 -4.40
CA PHE A 61 -24.40 -2.67 -4.27
C PHE A 61 -23.30 -2.70 -3.21
N ARG A 62 -23.12 -3.86 -2.59
CA ARG A 62 -21.97 -4.11 -1.73
C ARG A 62 -20.77 -4.49 -2.61
N LEU A 63 -19.66 -3.79 -2.43
CA LEU A 63 -18.41 -4.09 -3.11
C LEU A 63 -17.98 -5.53 -2.77
N PRO A 64 -17.73 -6.39 -3.78
CA PRO A 64 -17.37 -7.77 -3.54
C PRO A 64 -16.03 -7.89 -2.83
N GLU A 65 -15.95 -8.79 -1.84
CA GLU A 65 -14.75 -9.05 -1.04
C GLU A 65 -13.60 -9.66 -1.85
N ASN A 66 -13.94 -10.32 -2.95
CA ASN A 66 -13.03 -10.99 -3.86
C ASN A 66 -12.53 -10.08 -4.99
N MET A 67 -12.78 -8.77 -4.92
CA MET A 67 -12.34 -7.80 -5.94
C MET A 67 -11.16 -6.97 -5.47
N TRP A 68 -10.10 -6.98 -6.27
CA TRP A 68 -8.85 -6.24 -6.05
C TRP A 68 -8.72 -5.17 -7.12
N PHE A 69 -8.34 -3.96 -6.72
CA PHE A 69 -8.12 -2.84 -7.63
C PHE A 69 -6.62 -2.55 -7.72
N VAL A 70 -6.08 -2.60 -8.93
CA VAL A 70 -4.68 -2.28 -9.21
C VAL A 70 -4.66 -1.14 -10.20
N GLY A 71 -4.12 0.00 -9.78
CA GLY A 71 -3.91 1.14 -10.66
C GLY A 71 -2.48 1.18 -11.16
N THR A 72 -2.29 1.45 -12.45
CA THR A 72 -0.97 1.83 -12.98
C THR A 72 -0.92 3.36 -13.06
N ALA A 73 0.27 3.93 -12.84
CA ALA A 73 0.47 5.37 -12.87
C ALA A 73 1.82 5.69 -13.49
N ASN A 74 1.84 6.73 -14.33
CA ASN A 74 3.07 7.25 -14.92
C ASN A 74 3.56 8.47 -14.13
N ASN A 75 4.87 8.65 -14.04
CA ASN A 75 5.47 9.84 -13.46
C ASN A 75 6.06 10.72 -14.58
N ASP A 76 5.19 11.24 -15.44
CA ASP A 76 5.57 12.11 -16.56
C ASP A 76 4.84 13.46 -16.51
N ASP A 77 5.27 14.43 -17.33
CA ASP A 77 4.69 15.78 -17.34
C ASP A 77 3.21 15.83 -17.77
N SER A 78 2.68 14.74 -18.34
CA SER A 78 1.33 14.68 -18.90
C SER A 78 0.28 14.16 -17.91
N THR A 79 0.71 13.74 -16.73
CA THR A 79 -0.14 13.11 -15.71
C THR A 79 -0.23 13.95 -14.43
N PHE A 80 -1.28 13.70 -13.64
CA PHE A 80 -1.45 14.35 -12.34
C PHE A 80 -0.66 13.62 -11.25
N ALA A 81 -0.07 14.39 -10.33
CA ALA A 81 0.47 13.82 -9.10
C ALA A 81 -0.64 13.14 -8.29
N ILE A 82 -0.34 11.95 -7.78
CA ILE A 82 -1.25 11.19 -6.92
C ILE A 82 -1.13 11.73 -5.49
N SER A 83 -2.26 12.07 -4.86
CA SER A 83 -2.28 12.59 -3.49
C SER A 83 -2.04 11.50 -2.44
N ASP A 84 -1.57 11.92 -1.27
CA ASP A 84 -1.36 11.04 -0.12
C ASP A 84 -2.64 10.32 0.32
N LYS A 85 -3.82 10.91 0.07
CA LYS A 85 -5.11 10.24 0.32
C LYS A 85 -5.25 8.93 -0.43
N VAL A 86 -4.67 8.82 -1.63
CA VAL A 86 -4.69 7.60 -2.44
C VAL A 86 -3.61 6.62 -1.96
N TYR A 87 -2.39 7.09 -1.73
CA TYR A 87 -1.28 6.25 -1.25
C TYR A 87 -1.51 5.68 0.15
N ASP A 88 -2.23 6.39 1.01
CA ASP A 88 -2.64 5.86 2.32
C ASP A 88 -3.55 4.62 2.17
N ARG A 89 -4.17 4.38 0.99
CA ARG A 89 -5.13 3.28 0.72
C ARG A 89 -4.58 2.13 -0.07
N GLY A 90 -3.77 2.40 -1.07
CA GLY A 90 -3.13 1.36 -1.87
C GLY A 90 -1.75 1.00 -1.34
N MET A 91 -1.25 -0.18 -1.64
CA MET A 91 0.19 -0.43 -1.53
C MET A 91 0.84 0.00 -2.84
N PRO A 92 1.73 1.01 -2.85
CA PRO A 92 2.42 1.37 -4.09
C PRO A 92 3.45 0.30 -4.42
N ILE A 93 3.69 0.12 -5.71
CA ILE A 93 4.74 -0.75 -6.25
C ILE A 93 5.54 0.11 -7.22
N ASN A 94 6.79 0.40 -6.88
CA ASN A 94 7.64 1.26 -7.70
C ASN A 94 8.42 0.42 -8.71
N ILE A 95 8.11 0.58 -9.99
CA ILE A 95 8.82 -0.09 -11.09
C ILE A 95 9.90 0.85 -11.62
N ASN A 96 11.03 0.92 -10.89
CA ASN A 96 12.12 1.85 -11.18
C ASN A 96 13.19 1.30 -12.13
N SER A 97 13.20 0.00 -12.37
CA SER A 97 14.23 -0.67 -13.20
C SER A 97 13.60 -1.44 -14.35
N LYS A 98 14.32 -1.50 -15.47
CA LYS A 98 13.93 -2.36 -16.59
C LYS A 98 14.15 -3.82 -16.18
N ALA A 99 13.07 -4.58 -16.13
CA ALA A 99 13.15 -6.02 -15.95
C ALA A 99 13.95 -6.63 -17.11
N LYS A 100 14.87 -7.55 -16.77
CA LYS A 100 15.51 -8.40 -17.79
C LYS A 100 14.49 -9.46 -18.19
N PRO A 101 14.31 -9.74 -19.50
CA PRO A 101 13.49 -10.85 -19.94
C PRO A 101 13.95 -12.14 -19.25
N PHE A 102 12.99 -12.91 -18.75
CA PHE A 102 13.23 -14.21 -18.15
C PHE A 102 12.19 -15.21 -18.68
N ASP A 103 12.58 -16.46 -18.80
CA ASP A 103 11.67 -17.53 -19.15
C ASP A 103 10.85 -17.93 -17.93
N ALA A 104 9.53 -17.79 -18.02
CA ALA A 104 8.61 -18.28 -17.01
C ALA A 104 8.17 -19.71 -17.39
N PRO A 105 8.32 -20.71 -16.50
CA PRO A 105 7.86 -22.06 -16.78
C PRO A 105 6.33 -22.07 -16.95
N LEU A 106 5.84 -22.83 -17.93
CA LEU A 106 4.41 -23.10 -18.03
C LEU A 106 3.98 -23.78 -16.72
N THR A 107 3.02 -23.17 -16.03
CA THR A 107 2.53 -23.62 -14.73
C THR A 107 1.08 -24.04 -14.88
N ASP A 108 0.70 -25.17 -14.28
CA ASP A 108 -0.68 -25.65 -14.32
C ASP A 108 -1.63 -24.67 -13.61
N ILE A 109 -2.87 -24.59 -14.10
CA ILE A 109 -3.89 -23.74 -13.48
C ILE A 109 -4.18 -24.25 -12.07
N MET A 110 -4.00 -23.37 -11.09
CA MET A 110 -4.38 -23.62 -9.70
C MET A 110 -5.63 -22.80 -9.39
N PRO A 111 -6.83 -23.41 -9.27
CA PRO A 111 -8.01 -22.68 -8.85
C PRO A 111 -7.84 -22.23 -7.40
N LEU A 112 -7.87 -20.91 -7.18
CA LEU A 112 -7.72 -20.30 -5.88
C LEU A 112 -8.96 -19.46 -5.58
N SER A 113 -9.74 -19.87 -4.58
CA SER A 113 -10.84 -19.03 -4.09
C SER A 113 -10.29 -17.87 -3.25
N TYR A 114 -11.01 -16.74 -3.25
CA TYR A 114 -10.64 -15.60 -2.41
C TYR A 114 -10.61 -15.96 -0.93
N LYS A 115 -11.49 -16.88 -0.48
CA LYS A 115 -11.52 -17.38 0.90
C LYS A 115 -10.23 -18.10 1.25
N HIS A 116 -9.75 -18.97 0.36
CA HIS A 116 -8.50 -19.67 0.59
C HIS A 116 -7.31 -18.69 0.59
N LEU A 117 -7.31 -17.71 -0.32
CA LEU A 117 -6.30 -16.64 -0.32
C LEU A 117 -6.30 -15.86 1.01
N GLU A 118 -7.46 -15.52 1.56
CA GLU A 118 -7.56 -14.85 2.87
C GLU A 118 -7.11 -15.72 4.04
N GLU A 119 -7.38 -17.03 3.99
CA GLU A 119 -6.86 -17.98 4.98
C GLU A 119 -5.32 -18.03 4.94
N LEU A 120 -4.72 -17.98 3.75
CA LEU A 120 -3.26 -17.90 3.61
C LEU A 120 -2.70 -16.61 4.22
N PHE A 121 -3.37 -15.47 4.04
CA PHE A 121 -2.95 -14.22 4.70
C PHE A 121 -3.07 -14.30 6.21
N LYS A 122 -4.16 -14.83 6.75
CA LYS A 122 -4.35 -15.01 8.20
C LYS A 122 -3.29 -15.94 8.78
N LYS A 123 -3.04 -17.06 8.10
CA LYS A 123 -2.00 -18.01 8.49
C LYS A 123 -0.62 -17.34 8.53
N ALA A 124 -0.27 -16.56 7.50
CA ALA A 124 0.97 -15.80 7.47
C ALA A 124 1.04 -14.80 8.65
N GLN A 125 -0.05 -14.07 8.93
CA GLN A 125 -0.14 -13.14 10.06
C GLN A 125 -0.03 -13.81 11.44
N GLU A 126 -0.40 -15.09 11.55
CA GLU A 126 -0.26 -15.86 12.78
C GLU A 126 1.15 -16.44 12.96
N GLU A 127 1.73 -16.97 11.87
CA GLU A 127 3.03 -17.67 11.86
C GLU A 127 4.23 -16.70 11.81
N HIS A 128 4.08 -15.54 11.18
CA HIS A 128 5.16 -14.58 10.92
C HIS A 128 4.87 -13.20 11.51
N LYS A 129 4.32 -13.16 12.73
CA LYS A 129 4.09 -11.91 13.46
C LYS A 129 5.37 -11.09 13.52
N VAL A 130 5.24 -9.79 13.25
CA VAL A 130 6.34 -8.84 13.44
C VAL A 130 6.84 -8.93 14.88
N SER A 131 8.14 -9.07 15.04
CA SER A 131 8.78 -9.20 16.34
C SER A 131 8.54 -7.97 17.22
N ASP A 132 8.43 -8.18 18.54
CA ASP A 132 8.30 -7.09 19.50
C ASP A 132 9.52 -6.15 19.45
N GLU A 133 10.70 -6.68 19.12
CA GLU A 133 11.91 -5.87 18.91
C GLU A 133 11.73 -4.88 17.76
N ASN A 134 11.27 -5.35 16.59
CA ASN A 134 11.10 -4.47 15.44
C ASN A 134 9.88 -3.54 15.58
N LEU A 135 8.83 -3.96 16.29
CA LEU A 135 7.74 -3.05 16.67
C LEU A 135 8.25 -1.92 17.57
N LYS A 136 9.14 -2.22 18.52
CA LYS A 136 9.76 -1.19 19.37
C LYS A 136 10.65 -0.25 18.57
N LYS A 137 11.49 -0.77 17.66
CA LYS A 137 12.31 0.07 16.76
C LYS A 137 11.44 0.97 15.87
N PHE A 138 10.30 0.47 15.42
CA PHE A 138 9.33 1.26 14.66
C PHE A 138 8.73 2.40 15.49
N GLU A 139 8.39 2.15 16.76
CA GLU A 139 7.90 3.19 17.69
C GLU A 139 8.97 4.25 17.95
N GLU A 140 10.22 3.84 18.23
CA GLU A 140 11.36 4.76 18.41
C GLU A 140 11.61 5.63 17.18
N MET A 141 11.39 5.07 15.99
CA MET A 141 11.53 5.79 14.73
C MET A 141 10.35 6.75 14.46
N ASP A 142 9.13 6.41 14.89
CA ASP A 142 7.99 7.36 14.85
C ASP A 142 8.31 8.59 15.70
N ASP A 143 8.81 8.38 16.92
CA ASP A 143 9.23 9.45 17.82
C ASP A 143 10.32 10.32 17.18
N TYR A 144 11.34 9.70 16.57
CA TYR A 144 12.40 10.42 15.86
C TYR A 144 11.82 11.28 14.71
N VAL A 145 10.95 10.71 13.89
CA VAL A 145 10.38 11.40 12.73
C VAL A 145 9.44 12.54 13.16
N ILE A 146 8.76 12.41 14.29
CA ILE A 146 7.95 13.47 14.91
C ILE A 146 8.85 14.62 15.39
N GLU A 147 9.95 14.31 16.07
CA GLU A 147 10.86 15.30 16.63
C GLU A 147 11.58 16.12 15.54
N HIS A 148 12.15 15.42 14.55
CA HIS A 148 13.02 16.01 13.54
C HIS A 148 12.26 16.53 12.31
N PHE A 149 11.28 15.77 11.81
CA PHE A 149 10.57 16.10 10.56
C PHE A 149 9.15 16.63 10.76
N ARG A 150 8.65 16.65 12.01
CA ARG A 150 7.25 17.03 12.34
C ARG A 150 6.22 16.17 11.59
N LEU A 151 6.56 14.92 11.31
CA LEU A 151 5.69 13.93 10.68
C LEU A 151 5.37 12.82 11.69
N ALA A 152 4.17 12.29 11.67
CA ALA A 152 3.76 11.19 12.55
C ALA A 152 3.22 10.01 11.74
N PHE A 153 3.46 8.79 12.19
CA PHE A 153 2.91 7.59 11.60
C PHE A 153 1.47 7.43 12.08
N GLY A 154 0.52 7.53 11.16
CA GLY A 154 -0.88 7.27 11.50
C GLY A 154 -1.10 5.81 11.92
N ASN A 155 -2.04 5.55 12.83
CA ASN A 155 -2.44 4.20 13.26
C ASN A 155 -2.70 3.21 12.11
N ARG A 156 -3.11 3.72 10.95
CA ARG A 156 -3.31 2.91 9.74
C ARG A 156 -2.02 2.27 9.24
N ILE A 157 -0.90 2.97 9.31
CA ILE A 157 0.41 2.46 8.85
C ILE A 157 0.84 1.31 9.75
N VAL A 158 0.70 1.44 11.07
CA VAL A 158 0.98 0.36 12.03
C VAL A 158 0.13 -0.88 11.74
N LYS A 159 -1.16 -0.69 11.46
CA LYS A 159 -2.04 -1.79 11.06
C LYS A 159 -1.56 -2.44 9.75
N GLN A 160 -1.26 -1.65 8.72
CA GLN A 160 -0.78 -2.14 7.42
C GLN A 160 0.55 -2.89 7.55
N LEU A 161 1.46 -2.42 8.40
CA LEU A 161 2.73 -3.08 8.72
C LEU A 161 2.48 -4.47 9.33
N ARG A 162 1.59 -4.55 10.32
CA ARG A 162 1.21 -5.82 10.97
C ARG A 162 0.49 -6.78 10.02
N GLU A 163 -0.16 -6.27 8.97
CA GLU A 163 -0.85 -7.09 7.97
C GLU A 163 0.07 -7.53 6.82
N PHE A 164 0.98 -6.65 6.39
CA PHE A 164 1.82 -6.84 5.20
C PHE A 164 3.10 -7.63 5.48
N VAL A 165 3.86 -7.25 6.52
CA VAL A 165 5.17 -7.86 6.82
C VAL A 165 5.08 -9.38 7.00
N PRO A 166 4.07 -9.94 7.71
CA PRO A 166 3.95 -11.39 7.84
C PRO A 166 3.74 -12.10 6.50
N VAL A 167 2.94 -11.49 5.61
CA VAL A 167 2.70 -12.03 4.25
C VAL A 167 3.96 -11.94 3.40
N TYR A 168 4.72 -10.86 3.52
CA TYR A 168 6.00 -10.70 2.84
C TYR A 168 7.01 -11.79 3.25
N VAL A 169 7.10 -12.09 4.55
CA VAL A 169 7.94 -13.18 5.08
C VAL A 169 7.46 -14.55 4.60
N ALA A 170 6.15 -14.80 4.59
CA ALA A 170 5.58 -16.05 4.07
C ALA A 170 5.88 -16.27 2.57
N CYS A 171 6.09 -15.19 1.81
CA CYS A 171 6.52 -15.25 0.41
C CYS A 171 8.03 -15.43 0.22
N GLY A 172 8.81 -15.59 1.30
CA GLY A 172 10.25 -15.86 1.27
C GLY A 172 11.13 -14.63 1.50
N GLY A 173 10.55 -13.47 1.84
CA GLY A 173 11.30 -12.29 2.26
C GLY A 173 11.73 -12.32 3.71
N THR A 174 12.47 -11.30 4.15
CA THR A 174 12.80 -11.12 5.58
C THR A 174 11.89 -10.10 6.24
N GLU A 175 11.81 -10.15 7.58
CA GLU A 175 11.01 -9.19 8.35
C GLU A 175 11.52 -7.75 8.16
N ILE A 176 12.85 -7.57 8.13
CA ILE A 176 13.49 -6.27 7.95
C ILE A 176 13.22 -5.71 6.56
N ASP A 177 13.28 -6.52 5.50
CA ASP A 177 12.97 -6.07 4.14
C ASP A 177 11.48 -5.69 4.01
N GLY A 178 10.58 -6.43 4.64
CA GLY A 178 9.16 -6.10 4.67
C GLY A 178 8.88 -4.76 5.39
N LEU A 179 9.62 -4.49 6.48
CA LEU A 179 9.57 -3.22 7.20
C LEU A 179 10.10 -2.09 6.32
N ASP A 180 11.30 -2.25 5.76
CA ASP A 180 11.94 -1.29 4.84
C ASP A 180 10.98 -0.89 3.71
N TYR A 181 10.35 -1.88 3.07
CA TYR A 181 9.38 -1.64 2.02
C TYR A 181 8.21 -0.78 2.48
N VAL A 182 7.55 -1.12 3.60
CA VAL A 182 6.40 -0.35 4.10
C VAL A 182 6.82 1.07 4.46
N LEU A 183 7.97 1.23 5.12
CA LEU A 183 8.49 2.51 5.57
C LEU A 183 8.81 3.45 4.42
N CYS A 184 9.59 2.95 3.45
CA CYS A 184 9.96 3.69 2.25
C CYS A 184 8.70 4.19 1.51
N ASN A 185 7.75 3.28 1.30
CA ASN A 185 6.61 3.52 0.42
C ASN A 185 5.44 4.27 1.07
N LYS A 186 5.26 4.18 2.40
CA LYS A 186 4.13 4.79 3.12
C LYS A 186 4.50 6.01 3.93
N ILE A 187 5.72 6.09 4.42
CA ILE A 187 6.18 7.13 5.33
C ILE A 187 7.11 8.09 4.62
N LEU A 188 8.24 7.61 4.10
CA LEU A 188 9.27 8.50 3.54
C LEU A 188 8.77 9.25 2.33
N ARG A 189 7.79 8.71 1.62
CA ARG A 189 7.10 9.44 0.56
C ARG A 189 6.51 10.79 1.01
N LYS A 190 6.07 10.91 2.27
CA LYS A 190 5.54 12.17 2.82
C LYS A 190 6.61 13.26 2.94
N PHE A 191 7.90 12.89 2.89
CA PHE A 191 9.01 13.84 2.94
C PHE A 191 9.07 14.71 1.68
N GLU A 192 8.50 14.26 0.56
CA GLU A 192 8.38 15.08 -0.67
C GLU A 192 7.54 16.35 -0.46
N SER A 193 6.62 16.33 0.53
CA SER A 193 5.75 17.45 0.85
C SER A 193 6.37 18.47 1.81
N LEU A 194 7.48 18.11 2.45
CA LEU A 194 8.15 18.95 3.45
C LEU A 194 8.99 20.05 2.77
N ASN A 195 9.36 21.08 3.55
CA ASN A 195 10.17 22.18 3.02
C ASN A 195 11.60 21.72 2.70
N LEU A 196 11.94 21.79 1.42
CA LEU A 196 13.17 21.33 0.79
C LEU A 196 14.46 21.82 1.47
N ALA A 197 14.48 23.07 1.97
CA ALA A 197 15.67 23.63 2.61
C ALA A 197 15.90 23.11 4.03
N TYR A 198 14.86 22.60 4.69
CA TYR A 198 14.91 22.14 6.08
C TYR A 198 15.38 20.68 6.19
N ILE A 199 15.08 19.85 5.19
CA ILE A 199 15.26 18.39 5.26
C ILE A 199 16.69 17.97 4.92
N ARG A 200 17.43 18.78 4.16
CA ARG A 200 18.72 18.38 3.58
C ARG A 200 19.74 17.97 4.64
N ASP A 201 19.82 18.70 5.74
CA ASP A 201 20.78 18.43 6.81
C ASP A 201 20.32 17.25 7.70
N GLU A 202 19.01 17.11 7.92
CA GLU A 202 18.41 16.04 8.74
C GLU A 202 18.41 14.67 8.03
N VAL A 203 18.49 14.63 6.70
CA VAL A 203 18.47 13.36 5.93
C VAL A 203 19.70 12.50 6.21
N ASP A 204 20.88 13.09 6.32
CA ASP A 204 22.12 12.34 6.58
C ASP A 204 22.08 11.73 7.99
N ASP A 205 21.61 12.52 8.96
CA ASP A 205 21.41 12.06 10.33
C ASP A 205 20.38 10.92 10.40
N TYR A 206 19.32 11.00 9.59
CA TYR A 206 18.32 9.93 9.54
C TYR A 206 18.83 8.65 8.84
N ILE A 207 19.65 8.77 7.79
CA ILE A 207 20.33 7.61 7.18
C ILE A 207 21.26 6.92 8.19
N GLN A 208 21.99 7.72 8.98
CA GLN A 208 22.84 7.19 10.04
C GLN A 208 22.00 6.52 11.13
N TYR A 209 20.92 7.16 11.58
CA TYR A 209 19.95 6.58 12.53
C TYR A 209 19.46 5.21 12.07
N LEU A 210 19.04 5.08 10.80
CA LEU A 210 18.59 3.79 10.24
C LEU A 210 19.71 2.74 10.26
N SER A 211 20.94 3.13 9.96
CA SER A 211 22.10 2.23 9.99
C SER A 211 22.43 1.76 11.42
N ASP A 212 22.33 2.66 12.40
CA ASP A 212 22.62 2.33 13.80
C ASP A 212 21.54 1.43 14.43
N HIS A 213 20.27 1.63 14.09
CA HIS A 213 19.13 0.91 14.71
C HIS A 213 18.80 -0.41 14.01
N PHE A 214 18.96 -0.48 12.69
CA PHE A 214 18.61 -1.65 11.90
C PHE A 214 19.82 -2.38 11.34
N GLY A 215 21.01 -1.78 11.36
CA GLY A 215 22.25 -2.33 10.79
C GLY A 215 22.63 -1.68 9.45
N GLU A 216 23.92 -1.66 9.14
CA GLU A 216 24.46 -1.01 7.94
C GLU A 216 23.92 -1.61 6.64
N GLU A 217 23.82 -2.94 6.57
CA GLU A 217 23.36 -3.69 5.38
C GLU A 217 21.83 -3.72 5.21
N ASN A 218 21.08 -3.16 6.16
CA ASN A 218 19.62 -3.18 6.19
C ASN A 218 19.02 -1.83 5.80
N MET A 219 17.70 -1.78 5.60
CA MET A 219 16.95 -0.55 5.30
C MET A 219 17.41 0.11 3.98
N THR A 220 17.81 -0.70 3.00
CA THR A 220 18.41 -0.23 1.75
C THR A 220 17.42 0.59 0.93
N GLU A 221 16.14 0.20 0.84
CA GLU A 221 15.15 0.96 0.09
C GLU A 221 14.93 2.34 0.70
N CYS A 222 14.78 2.43 2.03
CA CYS A 222 14.69 3.70 2.75
C CYS A 222 15.93 4.58 2.55
N LYS A 223 17.14 4.02 2.70
CA LYS A 223 18.39 4.78 2.53
C LYS A 223 18.55 5.29 1.09
N GLU A 224 18.30 4.44 0.09
CA GLU A 224 18.34 4.83 -1.32
C GLU A 224 17.28 5.89 -1.67
N TYR A 225 16.10 5.80 -1.05
CA TYR A 225 15.06 6.80 -1.21
C TYR A 225 15.49 8.15 -0.65
N LEU A 226 16.04 8.19 0.57
CA LEU A 226 16.53 9.40 1.22
C LEU A 226 17.69 10.04 0.44
N GLU A 227 18.63 9.23 -0.07
CA GLU A 227 19.71 9.70 -0.93
C GLU A 227 19.21 10.30 -2.25
N ARG A 228 18.17 9.71 -2.84
CA ARG A 228 17.54 10.25 -4.06
C ARG A 228 16.82 11.56 -3.76
N LEU A 229 16.10 11.61 -2.64
CA LEU A 229 15.43 12.80 -2.15
C LEU A 229 16.44 13.94 -2.02
N LYS A 230 17.60 13.68 -1.40
CA LYS A 230 18.73 14.62 -1.32
C LYS A 230 19.26 15.09 -2.68
N LYS A 231 19.29 14.23 -3.70
CA LYS A 231 19.77 14.57 -5.07
C LYS A 231 18.76 15.37 -5.89
N LEU A 232 17.47 15.29 -5.56
CA LEU A 232 16.44 16.15 -6.16
C LEU A 232 16.55 17.60 -5.64
N PHE A 233 17.42 17.86 -4.64
CA PHE A 233 17.57 19.13 -3.94
C PHE A 233 18.91 19.83 -4.19
#